data_AF-A0A1I8GFC2-F1
#
_entry.id   AF-A0A1I8GFC2-F1
#
_cell.length_a   1.000
_cell.length_b   1.000
_cell.length_c   1.000
_cell.angle_alpha   90.00
_cell.angle_beta   90.00
_cell.angle_gamma   90.00
#
_symmetry.space_group_name_H-M   'P 1'
#
loop_
_entity.id
_entity.type
_entity.pdbx_description
1 polymer ?
#
loop_
_entity_poly.entity_id
_entity_poly.type
_entity_poly.pdbx_seq_one_letter_code
_entity_poly.pdbx_strand_id
1 'polypeptide(L)'
;CGQAMQLARCPDCGSAIGGQKHRLLENNAGYQAVDRTQRGFVPVADQNRPEPVRQLSAGAAALLRSLQALALLLGGAAGGDRRRFAEEFRTGLALFSRATGRSQEDAAQALHLLLLRGLSAPAPATAFNLLNNDGRREFENRLETRLLRPLLDNLSDWLQESNRIVGQDDLGRTSEIVRLVQETSELDRRQAHEGQLWRYRQVISVEHAVQTFRELGVEEQRRHALIEAVTRWEFALRHLRSLPALLQLVKDLVAAWKFNLSMEAAEKRKIDAFDMNRQWEQGAIEFKLAWNSLHGHLENRGARFPNGVIVPISEKACHWATADFMPLAALLPHSGGWGSCIVGLVQLLMEAQNSVLEASGIQCDEIDICQ
;
A
#
# COMPACT_ATOMS: atom_id res chain seq x y z
N CYS A 1 9.62 32.67 -11.79
CA CYS A 1 10.81 32.71 -12.67
C CYS A 1 11.71 31.46 -12.59
N GLY A 2 11.48 30.48 -11.70
CA GLY A 2 12.24 29.21 -11.69
C GLY A 2 13.73 29.31 -11.31
N GLN A 3 14.23 30.51 -11.04
CA GLN A 3 15.62 30.77 -10.70
C GLN A 3 15.80 30.93 -9.18
N ALA A 4 17.02 30.64 -8.69
CA ALA A 4 17.33 30.58 -7.28
C ALA A 4 17.22 31.96 -6.60
N MET A 5 16.37 32.04 -5.56
CA MET A 5 16.09 33.27 -4.81
C MET A 5 16.19 33.10 -3.29
N GLN A 6 16.47 31.89 -2.83
CA GLN A 6 16.53 31.55 -1.41
C GLN A 6 17.80 30.77 -1.11
N LEU A 7 18.31 31.00 0.09
CA LEU A 7 19.42 30.25 0.68
C LEU A 7 18.87 29.25 1.69
N ALA A 8 19.42 28.04 1.68
CA ALA A 8 19.17 27.02 2.69
C ALA A 8 20.47 26.24 3.01
N ARG A 9 20.40 25.28 3.93
CA ARG A 9 21.50 24.35 4.23
C ARG A 9 21.11 22.93 3.87
N CYS A 10 22.05 22.17 3.31
CA CYS A 10 21.87 20.76 2.98
C CYS A 10 21.60 19.95 4.25
N PRO A 11 20.53 19.15 4.34
CA PRO A 11 20.23 18.35 5.53
C PRO A 11 21.24 17.22 5.77
N ASP A 12 21.93 16.75 4.73
CA ASP A 12 22.87 15.62 4.83
C ASP A 12 24.29 16.03 5.22
N CYS A 13 24.77 17.19 4.74
CA CYS A 13 26.17 17.62 4.92
C CYS A 13 26.35 19.06 5.44
N GLY A 14 25.28 19.82 5.64
CA GLY A 14 25.33 21.18 6.20
C GLY A 14 25.82 22.29 5.27
N SER A 15 26.27 21.96 4.05
CA SER A 15 26.70 22.92 3.02
C SER A 15 25.59 23.88 2.60
N ALA A 16 25.96 25.12 2.23
CA ALA A 16 24.99 26.12 1.78
C ALA A 16 24.44 25.79 0.39
N ILE A 17 23.11 25.65 0.27
CA ILE A 17 22.39 25.32 -0.97
C ILE A 17 21.48 26.47 -1.42
N GLY A 18 21.17 26.52 -2.71
CA GLY A 18 20.32 27.57 -3.30
C GLY A 18 21.12 28.73 -3.93
N GLY A 19 20.56 29.94 -3.84
CA GLY A 19 21.09 31.13 -4.50
C GLY A 19 20.34 32.41 -4.18
N GLN A 20 20.89 33.57 -4.58
CA GLN A 20 20.27 34.88 -4.39
C GLN A 20 20.29 35.68 -5.70
N LYS A 21 19.31 36.58 -5.86
CA LYS A 21 19.21 37.47 -7.04
C LYS A 21 19.27 36.68 -8.36
N HIS A 22 18.61 35.53 -8.40
CA HIS A 22 18.57 34.63 -9.55
C HIS A 22 19.93 33.99 -9.94
N ARG A 23 20.92 34.03 -9.04
CA ARG A 23 22.23 33.37 -9.21
C ARG A 23 22.41 32.28 -8.17
N LEU A 24 22.82 31.09 -8.60
CA LEU A 24 23.22 30.00 -7.71
C LEU A 24 24.49 30.38 -6.95
N LEU A 25 24.65 29.88 -5.72
CA LEU A 25 25.92 29.96 -4.99
C LEU A 25 27.02 29.18 -5.73
N GLU A 26 28.27 29.56 -5.50
CA GLU A 26 29.44 28.82 -6.00
C GLU A 26 29.37 27.36 -5.53
N ASN A 27 29.64 26.43 -6.45
CA ASN A 27 29.52 24.97 -6.30
C ASN A 27 28.10 24.38 -6.27
N ASN A 28 27.05 25.21 -6.37
CA ASN A 28 25.69 24.71 -6.59
C ASN A 28 25.40 24.55 -8.09
N ALA A 29 24.94 23.37 -8.48
CA ALA A 29 24.39 23.14 -9.81
C ALA A 29 22.88 23.36 -9.80
N GLY A 30 22.32 23.83 -10.92
CA GLY A 30 20.87 23.84 -11.10
C GLY A 30 20.34 22.41 -10.99
N TYR A 31 19.22 22.23 -10.28
CA TYR A 31 18.57 20.93 -10.18
C TYR A 31 18.18 20.46 -11.58
N GLN A 32 19.01 19.59 -12.17
CA GLN A 32 18.62 18.80 -13.30
C GLN A 32 17.78 17.67 -12.73
N ALA A 33 16.49 17.67 -13.04
CA ALA A 33 15.57 16.58 -12.72
C ALA A 33 16.00 15.33 -13.52
N VAL A 34 17.13 14.73 -13.16
CA VAL A 34 17.50 13.41 -13.62
C VAL A 34 16.51 12.49 -12.93
N ASP A 35 15.65 11.87 -13.73
CA ASP A 35 14.60 10.96 -13.28
C ASP A 35 15.21 9.82 -12.43
N ARG A 36 15.12 9.95 -11.11
CA ARG A 36 15.57 8.95 -10.12
C ARG A 36 14.50 7.89 -9.86
N THR A 37 13.35 7.94 -10.54
CA THR A 37 12.33 6.90 -10.38
C THR A 37 12.84 5.57 -10.94
N GLN A 38 12.54 4.49 -10.24
CA GLN A 38 12.90 3.15 -10.72
C GLN A 38 12.21 2.91 -12.07
N ARG A 39 13.02 2.60 -13.09
CA ARG A 39 12.52 2.26 -14.43
C ARG A 39 12.20 0.78 -14.50
N GLY A 40 11.23 0.43 -15.35
CA GLY A 40 10.78 -0.95 -15.54
C GLY A 40 9.56 -1.28 -14.68
N PHE A 41 9.22 -2.57 -14.63
CA PHE A 41 8.06 -3.05 -13.87
C PHE A 41 8.44 -3.24 -12.40
N VAL A 42 7.96 -2.32 -11.55
CA VAL A 42 8.24 -2.31 -10.10
C VAL A 42 7.17 -3.14 -9.36
N PRO A 43 7.55 -4.10 -8.50
CA PRO A 43 6.63 -4.82 -7.62
C PRO A 43 5.77 -3.90 -6.77
N VAL A 44 4.58 -4.34 -6.38
CA VAL A 44 3.79 -3.61 -5.38
C VAL A 44 4.48 -3.76 -4.04
N ALA A 45 4.67 -2.64 -3.32
CA ALA A 45 5.24 -2.65 -1.98
C ALA A 45 4.36 -3.44 -0.99
N ASP A 46 3.03 -3.28 -1.09
CA ASP A 46 2.05 -4.02 -0.31
C ASP A 46 1.03 -4.73 -1.21
N GLN A 47 1.10 -6.06 -1.27
CA GLN A 47 0.21 -6.89 -2.09
C GLN A 47 -1.21 -7.00 -1.55
N ASN A 48 -1.46 -6.53 -0.32
CA ASN A 48 -2.77 -6.58 0.32
C ASN A 48 -3.52 -5.27 0.28
N ARG A 49 -2.85 -4.16 -0.05
CA ARG A 49 -3.43 -2.82 -0.03
C ARG A 49 -3.51 -2.23 -1.43
N PRO A 50 -4.72 -2.12 -1.99
CA PRO A 50 -4.92 -1.37 -3.21
C PRO A 50 -4.70 0.13 -2.95
N GLU A 51 -3.87 0.74 -3.78
CA GLU A 51 -3.55 2.17 -3.69
C GLU A 51 -3.83 2.88 -5.02
N PRO A 52 -4.42 4.09 -4.96
CA PRO A 52 -4.56 4.92 -6.14
C PRO A 52 -3.19 5.39 -6.62
N VAL A 53 -3.04 5.52 -7.94
CA VAL A 53 -1.79 5.99 -8.56
C VAL A 53 -2.09 7.25 -9.36
N ARG A 54 -1.61 8.40 -8.86
CA ARG A 54 -1.83 9.72 -9.49
C ARG A 54 -3.34 10.01 -9.64
N GLN A 55 -3.87 9.94 -10.87
CA GLN A 55 -5.28 10.17 -11.18
C GLN A 55 -6.09 8.86 -11.29
N LEU A 56 -5.42 7.71 -11.26
CA LEU A 56 -6.06 6.40 -11.29
C LEU A 56 -6.61 6.07 -9.91
N SER A 57 -7.88 5.64 -9.85
CA SER A 57 -8.42 4.99 -8.67
C SER A 57 -7.65 3.71 -8.34
N ALA A 58 -7.79 3.18 -7.13
CA ALA A 58 -7.11 1.93 -6.75
C ALA A 58 -7.52 0.75 -7.67
N GLY A 59 -8.79 0.66 -8.06
CA GLY A 59 -9.28 -0.33 -9.02
C GLY A 59 -8.68 -0.13 -10.42
N ALA A 60 -8.63 1.11 -10.90
CA ALA A 60 -8.02 1.46 -12.19
C ALA A 60 -6.52 1.09 -12.24
N ALA A 61 -5.78 1.44 -11.17
CA ALA A 61 -4.37 1.11 -11.04
C ALA A 61 -4.13 -0.41 -11.00
N ALA A 62 -4.97 -1.15 -10.29
CA ALA A 62 -4.88 -2.61 -10.21
C ALA A 62 -5.16 -3.29 -11.57
N LEU A 63 -6.19 -2.87 -12.31
CA LEU A 63 -6.46 -3.40 -13.67
C LEU A 63 -5.34 -3.07 -14.64
N LEU A 64 -4.83 -1.84 -14.60
CA LEU A 64 -3.70 -1.44 -15.45
C LEU A 64 -2.47 -2.30 -15.14
N ARG A 65 -2.19 -2.58 -13.87
CA ARG A 65 -1.10 -3.47 -13.47
C ARG A 65 -1.29 -4.88 -14.01
N SER A 66 -2.49 -5.46 -13.90
CA SER A 66 -2.81 -6.77 -14.48
C SER A 66 -2.59 -6.78 -16.00
N LEU A 67 -3.01 -5.74 -16.72
CA LEU A 67 -2.75 -5.61 -18.15
C LEU A 67 -1.25 -5.55 -18.48
N GLN A 68 -0.48 -4.77 -17.73
CA GLN A 68 0.97 -4.65 -17.91
C GLN A 68 1.67 -5.99 -17.65
N ALA A 69 1.31 -6.69 -16.56
CA ALA A 69 1.84 -8.02 -16.25
C ALA A 69 1.49 -9.04 -17.35
N LEU A 70 0.26 -9.00 -17.88
CA LEU A 70 -0.17 -9.86 -18.98
C LEU A 70 0.61 -9.55 -20.28
N ALA A 71 0.83 -8.28 -20.60
CA ALA A 71 1.63 -7.88 -21.75
C ALA A 71 3.09 -8.36 -21.62
N LEU A 72 3.67 -8.28 -20.41
CA LEU A 72 5.03 -8.78 -20.13
C LEU A 72 5.10 -10.32 -20.24
N LEU A 73 4.07 -11.04 -19.81
CA LEU A 73 3.97 -12.49 -20.02
C LEU A 73 3.94 -12.87 -21.50
N LEU A 74 3.19 -12.12 -22.32
CA LEU A 74 3.06 -12.33 -23.76
C LEU A 74 4.35 -11.98 -24.52
N GLY A 75 5.07 -10.95 -24.06
CA GLY A 75 6.36 -10.53 -24.64
C GLY A 75 7.51 -11.53 -24.46
N GLY A 76 7.32 -12.58 -23.65
CA GLY A 76 8.29 -13.65 -23.44
C GLY A 76 9.47 -13.29 -22.52
N ALA A 77 10.36 -14.27 -22.29
CA ALA A 77 11.47 -14.21 -21.34
C ALA A 77 12.57 -13.16 -21.65
N ALA A 78 12.44 -12.41 -22.75
CA ALA A 78 13.36 -11.33 -23.10
C ALA A 78 13.28 -10.13 -22.13
N GLY A 79 12.23 -10.05 -21.30
CA GLY A 79 12.01 -8.95 -20.34
C GLY A 79 12.02 -9.34 -18.85
N GLY A 80 12.21 -10.61 -18.48
CA GLY A 80 12.25 -11.04 -17.08
C GLY A 80 11.68 -12.43 -16.80
N ASP A 81 11.56 -12.77 -15.51
CA ASP A 81 11.06 -14.06 -15.03
C ASP A 81 9.54 -14.21 -15.27
N ARG A 82 9.17 -15.14 -16.16
CA ARG A 82 7.77 -15.46 -16.46
C ARG A 82 6.95 -15.86 -15.23
N ARG A 83 7.57 -16.53 -14.24
CA ARG A 83 6.86 -16.91 -13.00
C ARG A 83 6.48 -15.68 -12.22
N ARG A 84 7.43 -14.77 -12.04
CA ARG A 84 7.22 -13.48 -11.39
C ARG A 84 6.10 -12.67 -12.08
N PHE A 85 6.10 -12.57 -13.40
CA PHE A 85 5.01 -11.82 -14.08
C PHE A 85 3.64 -12.50 -13.95
N ALA A 86 3.60 -13.84 -13.84
CA ALA A 86 2.36 -14.56 -13.56
C ALA A 86 1.87 -14.34 -12.12
N GLU A 87 2.78 -14.21 -11.16
CA GLU A 87 2.47 -13.80 -9.79
C GLU A 87 1.94 -12.37 -9.77
N GLU A 88 2.62 -11.43 -10.43
CA GLU A 88 2.21 -10.03 -10.52
C GLU A 88 0.85 -9.84 -11.19
N PHE A 89 0.55 -10.67 -12.19
CA PHE A 89 -0.78 -10.72 -12.81
C PHE A 89 -1.87 -11.11 -11.80
N ARG A 90 -1.63 -12.19 -11.03
CA ARG A 90 -2.56 -12.64 -9.97
C ARG A 90 -2.69 -11.62 -8.86
N THR A 91 -1.59 -11.00 -8.44
CA THR A 91 -1.57 -9.91 -7.46
C THR A 91 -2.41 -8.74 -7.94
N GLY A 92 -2.30 -8.34 -9.21
CA GLY A 92 -3.14 -7.29 -9.79
C GLY A 92 -4.64 -7.61 -9.73
N LEU A 93 -5.05 -8.85 -10.03
CA LEU A 93 -6.46 -9.27 -9.93
C LEU A 93 -6.95 -9.29 -8.47
N ALA A 94 -6.10 -9.77 -7.54
CA ALA A 94 -6.42 -9.78 -6.12
C ALA A 94 -6.54 -8.35 -5.56
N LEU A 95 -5.65 -7.45 -5.97
CA LEU A 95 -5.73 -6.03 -5.62
C LEU A 95 -7.00 -5.39 -6.19
N PHE A 96 -7.38 -5.70 -7.43
CA PHE A 96 -8.65 -5.22 -7.99
C PHE A 96 -9.87 -5.70 -7.21
N SER A 97 -9.89 -7.00 -6.89
CA SER A 97 -10.94 -7.63 -6.09
C SER A 97 -11.10 -6.91 -4.74
N ARG A 98 -9.99 -6.61 -4.07
CA ARG A 98 -9.98 -5.84 -2.82
C ARG A 98 -10.39 -4.38 -3.03
N ALA A 99 -9.92 -3.76 -4.11
CA ALA A 99 -10.16 -2.36 -4.44
C ALA A 99 -11.59 -2.07 -4.88
N THR A 100 -12.35 -3.09 -5.25
CA THR A 100 -13.74 -2.92 -5.69
C THR A 100 -14.72 -3.65 -4.77
N GLY A 101 -14.19 -4.45 -3.84
CA GLY A 101 -14.96 -5.48 -3.14
C GLY A 101 -15.68 -6.34 -4.17
N ARG A 102 -14.97 -7.03 -5.04
CA ARG A 102 -15.56 -7.97 -6.01
C ARG A 102 -14.85 -9.32 -5.90
N SER A 103 -15.44 -10.36 -6.47
CA SER A 103 -14.80 -11.66 -6.53
C SER A 103 -13.60 -11.65 -7.48
N GLN A 104 -12.76 -12.69 -7.42
CA GLN A 104 -11.65 -12.84 -8.38
C GLN A 104 -12.17 -13.14 -9.79
N GLU A 105 -13.33 -13.78 -9.88
CA GLU A 105 -14.04 -14.04 -11.13
C GLU A 105 -14.51 -12.72 -11.76
N ASP A 106 -15.11 -11.83 -10.97
CA ASP A 106 -15.48 -10.48 -11.42
C ASP A 106 -14.25 -9.67 -11.84
N ALA A 107 -13.12 -9.83 -11.14
CA ALA A 107 -11.86 -9.19 -11.51
C ALA A 107 -11.34 -9.67 -12.88
N ALA A 108 -11.38 -10.98 -13.12
CA ALA A 108 -11.02 -11.56 -14.41
C ALA A 108 -12.01 -11.11 -15.51
N GLN A 109 -13.29 -11.05 -15.20
CA GLN A 109 -14.32 -10.61 -16.14
C GLN A 109 -14.18 -9.12 -16.48
N ALA A 110 -13.89 -8.27 -15.50
CA ALA A 110 -13.59 -6.86 -15.71
C ALA A 110 -12.38 -6.68 -16.63
N LEU A 111 -11.33 -7.48 -16.46
CA LEU A 111 -10.17 -7.48 -17.35
C LEU A 111 -10.56 -7.90 -18.78
N HIS A 112 -11.39 -8.93 -18.95
CA HIS A 112 -11.89 -9.35 -20.25
C HIS A 112 -12.71 -8.27 -20.95
N LEU A 113 -13.61 -7.60 -20.21
CA LEU A 113 -14.40 -6.47 -20.71
C LEU A 113 -13.50 -5.30 -21.12
N LEU A 114 -12.46 -5.01 -20.34
CA LEU A 114 -11.47 -3.99 -20.66
C LEU A 114 -10.72 -4.31 -21.96
N LEU A 115 -10.31 -5.56 -22.15
CA LEU A 115 -9.67 -6.02 -23.38
C LEU A 115 -10.60 -5.92 -24.58
N LEU A 116 -11.86 -6.33 -24.45
CA LEU A 116 -12.88 -6.24 -25.50
C LEU A 116 -13.13 -4.78 -25.93
N ARG A 117 -13.20 -3.87 -24.96
CA ARG A 117 -13.28 -2.42 -25.23
C ARG A 117 -12.04 -1.89 -25.89
N GLY A 118 -10.86 -2.35 -25.46
CA GLY A 118 -9.58 -2.01 -26.10
C GLY A 118 -9.54 -2.41 -27.57
N LEU A 119 -10.05 -3.60 -27.92
CA LEU A 119 -10.17 -4.06 -29.30
C LEU A 119 -11.15 -3.22 -30.13
N SER A 120 -12.19 -2.69 -29.50
CA SER A 120 -13.22 -1.86 -30.15
C SER A 120 -12.81 -0.38 -30.26
N ALA A 121 -11.76 0.03 -29.53
CA ALA A 121 -11.30 1.41 -29.53
C ALA A 121 -10.45 1.70 -30.78
N PRO A 122 -10.61 2.87 -31.41
CA PRO A 122 -9.75 3.25 -32.53
C PRO A 122 -8.30 3.34 -32.06
N ALA A 123 -7.39 2.72 -32.83
CA ALA A 123 -5.97 2.74 -32.55
C ALA A 123 -5.46 4.19 -32.42
N PRO A 124 -4.59 4.49 -31.45
CA PRO A 124 -4.04 5.83 -31.32
C PRO A 124 -3.24 6.19 -32.58
N ALA A 125 -3.43 7.42 -33.09
CA ALA A 125 -2.73 7.92 -34.28
C ALA A 125 -1.20 8.02 -34.09
N THR A 126 -0.72 8.05 -32.85
CA THR A 126 0.70 8.15 -32.49
C THR A 126 1.00 7.25 -31.29
N ALA A 127 2.10 6.50 -31.37
CA ALA A 127 2.61 5.72 -30.25
C ALA A 127 3.07 6.62 -29.10
N PHE A 128 2.89 6.16 -27.86
CA PHE A 128 3.35 6.87 -26.67
C PHE A 128 4.86 6.64 -26.48
N ASN A 129 5.58 7.70 -26.08
CA ASN A 129 6.97 7.55 -25.63
C ASN A 129 7.02 7.16 -24.15
N LEU A 130 7.07 5.87 -23.85
CA LEU A 130 7.08 5.37 -22.47
C LEU A 130 8.44 5.53 -21.74
N LEU A 131 9.48 6.02 -22.43
CA LEU A 131 10.80 6.23 -21.83
C LEU A 131 10.86 7.47 -20.91
N ASN A 132 9.98 8.44 -21.13
CA ASN A 132 9.91 9.67 -20.32
C ASN A 132 8.63 9.72 -19.47
N ASN A 133 8.66 10.56 -18.42
CA ASN A 133 7.54 10.69 -17.49
C ASN A 133 6.27 11.23 -18.16
N ASP A 134 6.40 12.20 -19.07
CA ASP A 134 5.26 12.83 -19.73
C ASP A 134 4.50 11.86 -20.62
N GLY A 135 5.21 11.01 -21.38
CA GLY A 135 4.61 10.00 -22.24
C GLY A 135 3.99 8.84 -21.45
N ARG A 136 4.57 8.45 -20.31
CA ARG A 136 3.92 7.52 -19.37
C ARG A 136 2.63 8.11 -18.79
N ARG A 137 2.67 9.38 -18.38
CA ARG A 137 1.52 10.09 -17.83
C ARG A 137 0.41 10.28 -18.86
N GLU A 138 0.75 10.61 -20.09
CA GLU A 138 -0.20 10.74 -21.20
C GLU A 138 -0.82 9.39 -21.56
N PHE A 139 -0.03 8.31 -21.53
CA PHE A 139 -0.55 6.94 -21.68
C PHE A 139 -1.57 6.60 -20.58
N GLU A 140 -1.21 6.80 -19.31
CA GLU A 140 -2.10 6.56 -18.16
C GLU A 140 -3.39 7.39 -18.26
N ASN A 141 -3.29 8.69 -18.53
CA ASN A 141 -4.45 9.58 -18.67
C ASN A 141 -5.37 9.15 -19.81
N ARG A 142 -4.81 8.76 -20.96
CA ARG A 142 -5.62 8.36 -22.12
C ARG A 142 -6.30 7.01 -21.89
N LEU A 143 -5.59 6.07 -21.25
CA LEU A 143 -6.13 4.77 -20.91
C LEU A 143 -7.23 4.91 -19.83
N GLU A 144 -7.03 5.79 -18.85
CA GLU A 144 -8.04 6.10 -17.84
C GLU A 144 -9.30 6.70 -18.46
N THR A 145 -9.16 7.77 -19.23
CA THR A 145 -10.29 8.53 -19.78
C THR A 145 -11.09 7.75 -20.82
N ARG A 146 -10.43 6.90 -21.62
CA ARG A 146 -11.10 6.19 -22.73
C ARG A 146 -11.57 4.78 -22.37
N LEU A 147 -10.87 4.08 -21.48
CA LEU A 147 -11.10 2.65 -21.26
C LEU A 147 -11.50 2.34 -19.82
N LEU A 148 -10.68 2.73 -18.83
CA LEU A 148 -10.90 2.33 -17.44
C LEU A 148 -12.09 3.05 -16.81
N ARG A 149 -12.12 4.39 -16.81
CA ARG A 149 -13.21 5.14 -16.16
C ARG A 149 -14.60 4.76 -16.70
N PRO A 150 -14.84 4.71 -18.02
CA PRO A 150 -16.15 4.31 -18.54
C PRO A 150 -16.53 2.85 -18.22
N LEU A 151 -15.55 2.00 -17.89
CA LEU A 151 -15.80 0.61 -17.47
C LEU A 151 -16.15 0.59 -15.98
N LEU A 152 -15.33 1.26 -15.17
CA LEU A 152 -15.44 1.27 -13.71
C LEU A 152 -16.70 2.00 -13.23
N ASP A 153 -17.07 3.12 -13.87
CA ASP A 153 -18.26 3.90 -13.53
C ASP A 153 -19.56 3.09 -13.66
N ASN A 154 -19.58 2.07 -14.53
CA ASN A 154 -20.75 1.22 -14.78
C ASN A 154 -20.42 -0.27 -14.58
N LEU A 155 -19.43 -0.57 -13.75
CA LEU A 155 -18.86 -1.92 -13.66
C LEU A 155 -19.90 -2.99 -13.33
N SER A 156 -20.81 -2.69 -12.39
CA SER A 156 -21.88 -3.60 -11.98
C SER A 156 -22.75 -4.02 -13.17
N ASP A 157 -23.15 -3.05 -14.01
CA ASP A 157 -24.03 -3.29 -15.14
C ASP A 157 -23.31 -4.13 -16.21
N TRP A 158 -22.03 -3.84 -16.46
CA TRP A 158 -21.23 -4.62 -17.40
C TRP A 158 -20.99 -6.05 -16.95
N LEU A 159 -20.69 -6.24 -15.65
CA LEU A 159 -20.53 -7.57 -15.08
C LEU A 159 -21.85 -8.35 -15.14
N GLN A 160 -22.96 -7.72 -14.74
CA GLN A 160 -24.28 -8.34 -14.78
C GLN A 160 -24.67 -8.76 -16.21
N GLU A 161 -24.51 -7.88 -17.19
CA GLU A 161 -24.83 -8.19 -18.57
C GLU A 161 -23.92 -9.29 -19.13
N SER A 162 -22.62 -9.22 -18.84
CA SER A 162 -21.70 -10.24 -19.29
C SER A 162 -21.99 -11.62 -18.68
N ASN A 163 -22.31 -11.64 -17.40
CA ASN A 163 -22.70 -12.84 -16.67
C ASN A 163 -24.02 -13.43 -17.19
N ARG A 164 -24.99 -12.58 -17.52
CA ARG A 164 -26.25 -12.96 -18.17
C ARG A 164 -25.98 -13.64 -19.52
N ILE A 165 -25.10 -13.08 -20.34
CA ILE A 165 -24.73 -13.66 -21.64
C ILE A 165 -24.10 -15.06 -21.45
N VAL A 166 -23.17 -15.21 -20.50
CA VAL A 166 -22.55 -16.51 -20.20
C VAL A 166 -23.57 -17.53 -19.68
N GLY A 167 -24.47 -17.08 -18.80
CA GLY A 167 -25.54 -17.91 -18.23
C GLY A 167 -26.60 -18.35 -19.25
N GLN A 168 -26.80 -17.58 -20.33
CA GLN A 168 -27.76 -17.88 -21.40
C GLN A 168 -27.15 -18.57 -22.61
N ASP A 169 -25.87 -18.98 -22.55
CA ASP A 169 -25.27 -19.72 -23.65
C ASP A 169 -25.94 -21.11 -23.77
N ASP A 170 -26.81 -21.23 -24.76
CA ASP A 170 -27.60 -22.42 -25.10
C ASP A 170 -26.85 -23.40 -26.00
N LEU A 171 -25.57 -23.13 -26.33
CA LEU A 171 -24.73 -24.06 -27.09
C LEU A 171 -24.31 -25.32 -26.29
N GLY A 172 -24.95 -25.61 -25.16
CA GLY A 172 -24.66 -26.75 -24.29
C GLY A 172 -23.32 -26.66 -23.57
N ARG A 173 -22.66 -25.50 -23.58
CA ARG A 173 -21.34 -25.26 -22.97
C ARG A 173 -21.44 -24.82 -21.51
N THR A 174 -22.54 -24.17 -21.15
CA THR A 174 -22.75 -23.66 -19.79
C THR A 174 -23.38 -24.74 -18.92
N SER A 175 -22.71 -25.06 -17.81
CA SER A 175 -23.23 -26.03 -16.84
C SER A 175 -24.43 -25.47 -16.07
N GLU A 176 -25.30 -26.36 -15.59
CA GLU A 176 -26.47 -25.96 -14.79
C GLU A 176 -26.08 -25.19 -13.52
N ILE A 177 -24.93 -25.51 -12.94
CA ILE A 177 -24.38 -24.78 -11.78
C ILE A 177 -24.12 -23.30 -12.14
N VAL A 178 -23.54 -23.03 -13.31
CA VAL A 178 -23.30 -21.65 -13.76
C VAL A 178 -24.63 -20.94 -14.02
N ARG A 179 -25.63 -21.63 -14.57
CA ARG A 179 -26.97 -21.06 -14.78
C ARG A 179 -27.66 -20.69 -13.47
N LEU A 180 -27.51 -21.52 -12.43
CA LEU A 180 -28.03 -21.24 -11.09
C LEU A 180 -27.29 -20.07 -10.42
N VAL A 181 -25.96 -20.02 -10.53
CA VAL A 181 -25.15 -18.93 -9.95
C VAL A 181 -25.45 -17.59 -10.63
N GLN A 182 -25.68 -17.59 -11.94
CA GLN A 182 -26.01 -16.39 -12.73
C GLN A 182 -27.51 -16.09 -12.81
N GLU A 183 -28.34 -16.88 -12.13
CA GLU A 183 -29.80 -16.70 -12.08
C GLU A 183 -30.50 -16.78 -13.44
N THR A 184 -29.93 -17.55 -14.37
CA THR A 184 -30.47 -17.77 -15.73
C THR A 184 -31.12 -19.15 -15.90
N SER A 185 -31.15 -19.98 -14.86
CA SER A 185 -31.71 -21.33 -14.92
C SER A 185 -33.24 -21.34 -15.09
N GLU A 186 -33.79 -22.49 -15.48
CA GLU A 186 -35.24 -22.71 -15.49
C GLU A 186 -35.84 -22.70 -14.07
N LEU A 187 -35.06 -23.09 -13.06
CA LEU A 187 -35.48 -23.09 -11.67
C LEU A 187 -35.69 -21.65 -11.18
N ASP A 188 -34.76 -20.75 -11.48
CA ASP A 188 -34.84 -19.33 -11.12
C ASP A 188 -36.07 -18.67 -11.76
N ARG A 189 -36.41 -19.05 -13.00
CA ARG A 189 -37.62 -18.58 -13.68
C ARG A 189 -38.91 -19.09 -13.03
N ARG A 190 -38.93 -20.32 -12.53
CA ARG A 190 -40.10 -20.93 -11.88
C ARG A 190 -40.29 -20.51 -10.43
N GLN A 191 -39.19 -20.24 -9.71
CA GLN A 191 -39.16 -19.97 -8.27
C GLN A 191 -38.53 -18.60 -7.97
N ALA A 192 -38.87 -17.58 -8.77
CA ALA A 192 -38.25 -16.26 -8.72
C ALA A 192 -38.29 -15.59 -7.32
N HIS A 193 -39.29 -15.92 -6.49
CA HIS A 193 -39.43 -15.38 -5.13
C HIS A 193 -38.57 -16.13 -4.09
N GLU A 194 -38.36 -17.44 -4.25
CA GLU A 194 -37.58 -18.25 -3.32
C GLU A 194 -36.08 -18.10 -3.59
N GLY A 195 -35.68 -18.03 -4.87
CA GLY A 195 -34.29 -17.81 -5.26
C GLY A 195 -33.68 -16.53 -4.68
N GLN A 196 -34.47 -15.46 -4.55
CA GLN A 196 -34.04 -14.19 -3.96
C GLN A 196 -33.57 -14.32 -2.50
N LEU A 197 -34.12 -15.27 -1.73
CA LEU A 197 -33.73 -15.50 -0.34
C LEU A 197 -32.37 -16.19 -0.22
N TRP A 198 -32.02 -17.02 -1.21
CA TRP A 198 -30.79 -17.81 -1.22
C TRP A 198 -29.65 -17.15 -2.00
N ARG A 199 -29.87 -15.92 -2.49
CA ARG A 199 -28.84 -15.14 -3.17
C ARG A 199 -27.63 -14.94 -2.26
N TYR A 200 -26.46 -15.26 -2.80
CA TYR A 200 -25.21 -14.89 -2.15
C TYR A 200 -25.16 -13.37 -2.03
N ARG A 201 -25.03 -12.89 -0.80
CA ARG A 201 -24.73 -11.48 -0.52
C ARG A 201 -23.27 -11.40 -0.16
N GLN A 202 -22.59 -10.45 -0.77
CA GLN A 202 -21.20 -10.24 -0.48
C GLN A 202 -21.03 -9.83 0.99
N VAL A 203 -20.03 -10.42 1.64
CA VAL A 203 -19.63 -10.03 2.98
C VAL A 203 -19.00 -8.64 2.91
N ILE A 204 -19.59 -7.68 3.63
CA ILE A 204 -19.05 -6.33 3.76
C ILE A 204 -17.78 -6.43 4.64
N SER A 205 -16.61 -6.25 4.03
CA SER A 205 -15.34 -6.19 4.76
C SER A 205 -14.95 -4.75 5.11
N VAL A 206 -13.98 -4.59 6.02
CA VAL A 206 -13.41 -3.27 6.37
C VAL A 206 -12.80 -2.63 5.13
N GLU A 207 -12.11 -3.41 4.29
CA GLU A 207 -11.50 -2.92 3.05
C GLU A 207 -12.57 -2.40 2.07
N HIS A 208 -13.70 -3.10 1.94
CA HIS A 208 -14.82 -2.64 1.12
C HIS A 208 -15.37 -1.31 1.66
N ALA A 209 -15.60 -1.20 2.96
CA ALA A 209 -16.09 0.04 3.58
C ALA A 209 -15.09 1.20 3.42
N VAL A 210 -13.79 0.95 3.62
CA VAL A 210 -12.71 1.93 3.39
C VAL A 210 -12.73 2.42 1.94
N GLN A 211 -12.89 1.51 0.99
CA GLN A 211 -12.94 1.85 -0.42
C GLN A 211 -14.18 2.67 -0.77
N THR A 212 -15.37 2.22 -0.35
CA THR A 212 -16.61 2.96 -0.56
C THR A 212 -16.53 4.37 0.02
N PHE A 213 -15.89 4.51 1.20
CA PHE A 213 -15.61 5.81 1.80
C PHE A 213 -14.69 6.67 0.92
N ARG A 214 -13.62 6.09 0.35
CA ARG A 214 -12.69 6.78 -0.57
C ARG A 214 -13.33 7.21 -1.89
N GLU A 215 -14.42 6.56 -2.30
CA GLU A 215 -15.20 6.90 -3.49
C GLU A 215 -16.21 8.03 -3.23
N LEU A 216 -16.50 8.34 -1.96
CA LEU A 216 -17.29 9.53 -1.64
C LEU A 216 -16.57 10.80 -2.12
N GLY A 217 -17.35 11.83 -2.48
CA GLY A 217 -16.79 13.13 -2.83
C GLY A 217 -15.98 13.73 -1.67
N VAL A 218 -14.99 14.57 -2.00
CA VAL A 218 -14.07 15.19 -1.02
C VAL A 218 -14.83 15.95 0.08
N GLU A 219 -15.95 16.59 -0.25
CA GLU A 219 -16.79 17.27 0.75
C GLU A 219 -17.44 16.29 1.74
N GLU A 220 -17.93 15.15 1.26
CA GLU A 220 -18.54 14.11 2.10
C GLU A 220 -17.49 13.40 2.96
N GLN A 221 -16.28 13.19 2.45
CA GLN A 221 -15.17 12.64 3.26
C GLN A 221 -14.80 13.58 4.41
N ARG A 222 -14.70 14.89 4.15
CA ARG A 222 -14.37 15.89 5.17
C ARG A 222 -15.40 15.97 6.29
N ARG A 223 -16.68 15.73 5.98
CA ARG A 223 -17.75 15.66 7.00
C ARG A 223 -17.55 14.51 7.98
N HIS A 224 -16.82 13.48 7.58
CA HIS A 224 -16.57 12.26 8.34
C HIS A 224 -15.09 12.14 8.72
N ALA A 225 -14.51 13.19 9.29
CA ALA A 225 -13.08 13.26 9.63
C ALA A 225 -12.58 12.08 10.48
N LEU A 226 -13.39 11.57 11.41
CA LEU A 226 -13.05 10.39 12.20
C LEU A 226 -12.94 9.13 11.33
N ILE A 227 -13.89 8.93 10.40
CA ILE A 227 -13.84 7.80 9.47
C ILE A 227 -12.64 7.96 8.54
N GLU A 228 -12.34 9.17 8.08
CA GLU A 228 -11.14 9.45 7.29
C GLU A 228 -9.86 9.08 8.06
N ALA A 229 -9.73 9.49 9.32
CA ALA A 229 -8.57 9.15 10.15
C ALA A 229 -8.44 7.64 10.39
N VAL A 230 -9.54 6.96 10.76
CA VAL A 230 -9.56 5.52 10.98
C VAL A 230 -9.23 4.75 9.70
N THR A 231 -9.83 5.10 8.56
CA THR A 231 -9.60 4.42 7.28
C THR A 231 -8.20 4.68 6.71
N ARG A 232 -7.62 5.84 6.99
CA ARG A 232 -6.24 6.19 6.63
C ARG A 232 -5.22 5.38 7.43
N TRP A 233 -5.43 5.26 8.74
CA TRP A 233 -4.51 4.64 9.69
C TRP A 233 -4.85 3.18 10.04
N GLU A 234 -5.88 2.63 9.43
CA GLU A 234 -6.42 1.28 9.62
C GLU A 234 -5.32 0.21 9.78
N PHE A 235 -4.36 0.20 8.86
CA PHE A 235 -3.23 -0.73 8.83
C PHE A 235 -2.38 -0.70 10.12
N ALA A 236 -2.18 0.48 10.71
CA ALA A 236 -1.42 0.66 11.95
C ALA A 236 -2.31 0.46 13.19
N LEU A 237 -3.57 0.87 13.13
CA LEU A 237 -4.53 0.73 14.23
C LEU A 237 -4.79 -0.73 14.61
N ARG A 238 -4.72 -1.66 13.65
CA ARG A 238 -4.75 -3.12 13.90
C ARG A 238 -3.70 -3.59 14.91
N HIS A 239 -2.59 -2.87 15.02
CA HIS A 239 -1.46 -3.18 15.90
C HIS A 239 -1.38 -2.25 17.13
N LEU A 240 -2.38 -1.39 17.36
CA LEU A 240 -2.33 -0.43 18.48
C LEU A 240 -2.32 -1.14 19.84
N ARG A 241 -2.92 -2.33 19.94
CA ARG A 241 -2.87 -3.17 21.14
C ARG A 241 -1.44 -3.56 21.57
N SER A 242 -0.49 -3.54 20.63
CA SER A 242 0.91 -3.88 20.88
C SER A 242 1.64 -2.72 21.58
N LEU A 243 1.15 -1.48 21.46
CA LEU A 243 1.84 -0.28 21.93
C LEU A 243 2.19 -0.31 23.42
N PRO A 244 1.29 -0.66 24.36
CA PRO A 244 1.64 -0.71 25.79
C PRO A 244 2.77 -1.72 26.09
N ALA A 245 2.73 -2.89 25.46
CA ALA A 245 3.76 -3.91 25.63
C ALA A 245 5.11 -3.47 25.04
N LEU A 246 5.10 -2.78 23.90
CA LEU A 246 6.30 -2.19 23.29
C LEU A 246 6.91 -1.10 24.16
N LEU A 247 6.09 -0.19 24.71
CA LEU A 247 6.58 0.88 25.59
C LEU A 247 7.18 0.32 26.88
N GLN A 248 6.54 -0.70 27.46
CA GLN A 248 7.07 -1.40 28.63
C GLN A 248 8.41 -2.09 28.30
N LEU A 249 8.48 -2.80 27.17
CA LEU A 249 9.72 -3.43 26.70
C LEU A 249 10.85 -2.40 26.53
N VAL A 250 10.56 -1.27 25.87
CA VAL A 250 11.54 -0.19 25.67
C VAL A 250 12.03 0.34 27.01
N LYS A 251 11.12 0.62 27.95
CA LYS A 251 11.46 1.10 29.29
C LYS A 251 12.38 0.12 30.03
N ASP A 252 12.05 -1.17 30.01
CA ASP A 252 12.82 -2.20 30.72
C ASP A 252 14.18 -2.44 30.06
N LEU A 253 14.24 -2.46 28.73
CA LEU A 253 15.49 -2.63 28.00
C LEU A 253 16.41 -1.41 28.14
N VAL A 254 15.89 -0.18 28.17
CA VAL A 254 16.70 1.02 28.45
C VAL A 254 17.29 0.95 29.86
N ALA A 255 16.51 0.51 30.85
CA ALA A 255 17.01 0.30 32.19
C ALA A 255 18.11 -0.78 32.21
N ALA A 256 17.90 -1.92 31.55
CA ALA A 256 18.89 -3.00 31.49
C ALA A 256 20.17 -2.61 30.69
N TRP A 257 20.03 -1.84 29.62
CA TRP A 257 21.13 -1.37 28.78
C TRP A 257 22.08 -0.46 29.57
N LYS A 258 21.56 0.44 30.41
CA LYS A 258 22.36 1.34 31.25
C LYS A 258 23.25 0.60 32.26
N PHE A 259 22.97 -0.66 32.58
CA PHE A 259 23.68 -1.38 33.64
C PHE A 259 24.41 -2.66 33.19
N ASN A 260 23.96 -3.40 32.17
CA ASN A 260 24.44 -4.77 31.93
C ASN A 260 24.62 -5.19 30.44
N LEU A 261 24.14 -4.43 29.46
CA LEU A 261 24.08 -4.88 28.06
C LEU A 261 25.02 -4.06 27.15
N SER A 262 26.05 -4.68 26.55
CA SER A 262 26.89 -3.97 25.57
C SER A 262 26.22 -3.94 24.19
N MET A 263 26.38 -2.82 23.48
CA MET A 263 25.80 -2.64 22.13
C MET A 263 26.35 -3.68 21.14
N GLU A 264 27.65 -3.97 21.19
CA GLU A 264 28.28 -5.00 20.37
C GLU A 264 27.71 -6.40 20.63
N ALA A 265 27.34 -6.71 21.88
CA ALA A 265 26.70 -7.98 22.20
C ALA A 265 25.25 -8.01 21.70
N ALA A 266 24.52 -6.89 21.73
CA ALA A 266 23.15 -6.79 21.24
C ALA A 266 23.05 -6.92 19.71
N GLU A 267 24.04 -6.44 18.95
CA GLU A 267 24.08 -6.62 17.49
C GLU A 267 24.40 -8.07 17.08
N LYS A 268 25.15 -8.79 17.91
CA LYS A 268 25.56 -10.19 17.65
C LYS A 268 24.52 -11.21 18.11
N ARG A 269 23.64 -10.85 19.04
CA ARG A 269 22.60 -11.74 19.59
C ARG A 269 21.27 -11.52 18.87
N LYS A 270 20.64 -12.62 18.44
CA LYS A 270 19.28 -12.59 17.89
C LYS A 270 18.25 -12.43 19.00
N ILE A 271 17.10 -11.85 18.67
CA ILE A 271 15.95 -11.75 19.58
C ILE A 271 15.56 -13.14 20.12
N ASP A 272 15.56 -14.19 19.28
CA ASP A 272 15.20 -15.56 19.68
C ASP A 272 16.28 -16.34 20.43
N ALA A 273 17.54 -15.98 20.21
CA ALA A 273 18.67 -16.58 20.91
C ALA A 273 18.95 -15.85 22.23
N PHE A 274 18.22 -14.76 22.49
CA PHE A 274 18.29 -14.07 23.75
C PHE A 274 17.46 -14.87 24.75
N ASP A 275 18.08 -15.23 25.88
CA ASP A 275 17.37 -15.84 27.01
C ASP A 275 16.42 -14.78 27.57
N MET A 276 15.24 -14.70 26.94
CA MET A 276 14.23 -13.71 27.24
C MET A 276 13.74 -14.02 28.65
N ASN A 277 14.21 -13.24 29.61
CA ASN A 277 13.58 -13.22 30.91
C ASN A 277 12.07 -13.03 30.68
N ARG A 278 11.22 -13.80 31.38
CA ARG A 278 9.76 -13.89 31.13
C ARG A 278 9.08 -12.50 31.07
N GLN A 279 9.70 -11.50 31.67
CA GLN A 279 9.35 -10.07 31.61
C GLN A 279 9.35 -9.44 30.20
N TRP A 280 10.21 -9.87 29.27
CA TRP A 280 10.38 -9.23 27.94
C TRP A 280 9.78 -10.02 26.78
N GLU A 281 9.41 -11.28 27.04
CA GLU A 281 8.88 -12.21 26.04
C GLU A 281 7.66 -11.64 25.32
N GLN A 282 6.68 -11.13 26.07
CA GLN A 282 5.46 -10.55 25.48
C GLN A 282 5.78 -9.34 24.59
N GLY A 283 6.65 -8.43 25.05
CA GLY A 283 7.03 -7.26 24.27
C GLY A 283 7.74 -7.63 22.97
N ALA A 284 8.63 -8.64 23.02
CA ALA A 284 9.31 -9.14 21.83
C ALA A 284 8.34 -9.79 20.84
N ILE A 285 7.38 -10.59 21.30
CA ILE A 285 6.34 -11.17 20.45
C ILE A 285 5.52 -10.07 19.76
N GLU A 286 5.07 -9.07 20.52
CA GLU A 286 4.30 -7.94 19.97
C GLU A 286 5.13 -7.11 18.98
N PHE A 287 6.43 -6.92 19.24
CA PHE A 287 7.33 -6.28 18.29
C PHE A 287 7.44 -7.06 16.99
N LYS A 288 7.63 -8.37 17.05
CA LYS A 288 7.72 -9.21 15.84
C LYS A 288 6.45 -9.11 15.01
N LEU A 289 5.29 -9.23 15.66
CA LEU A 289 3.98 -9.16 15.01
C LEU A 289 3.78 -7.80 14.33
N ALA A 290 4.02 -6.70 15.04
CA ALA A 290 3.85 -5.36 14.50
C ALA A 290 4.90 -5.03 13.42
N TRP A 291 6.16 -5.44 13.59
CA TRP A 291 7.23 -5.22 12.61
C TRP A 291 6.96 -5.93 11.29
N ASN A 292 6.63 -7.22 11.34
CA ASN A 292 6.36 -8.01 10.14
C ASN A 292 5.22 -7.41 9.30
N SER A 293 4.25 -6.75 9.95
CA SER A 293 3.14 -6.08 9.27
C SER A 293 3.44 -4.64 8.84
N LEU A 294 4.32 -3.91 9.53
CA LEU A 294 4.44 -2.45 9.38
C LEU A 294 5.79 -1.96 8.81
N HIS A 295 6.83 -2.79 8.72
CA HIS A 295 8.17 -2.36 8.30
C HIS A 295 8.20 -1.70 6.90
N GLY A 296 7.37 -2.17 5.95
CA GLY A 296 7.26 -1.56 4.63
C GLY A 296 6.74 -0.12 4.64
N HIS A 297 5.96 0.26 5.66
CA HIS A 297 5.49 1.64 5.85
C HIS A 297 6.54 2.56 6.50
N LEU A 298 7.59 1.98 7.10
CA LEU A 298 8.65 2.73 7.78
C LEU A 298 9.81 3.07 6.85
N GLU A 299 10.01 2.34 5.76
CA GLU A 299 11.12 2.54 4.81
C GLU A 299 11.20 4.00 4.31
N ASN A 300 10.07 4.58 3.95
CA ASN A 300 9.97 5.95 3.44
C ASN A 300 9.83 7.02 4.54
N ARG A 301 9.65 6.61 5.80
CA ARG A 301 9.41 7.53 6.93
C ARG A 301 10.63 7.72 7.83
N GLY A 302 11.38 6.64 8.08
CA GLY A 302 12.46 6.63 9.08
C GLY A 302 11.95 6.82 10.51
N ALA A 303 12.89 6.90 11.45
CA ALA A 303 12.65 7.19 12.86
C ALA A 303 13.15 8.59 13.22
N ARG A 304 12.32 9.38 13.90
CA ARG A 304 12.66 10.74 14.36
C ARG A 304 13.31 10.68 15.74
N PHE A 305 14.49 11.25 15.92
CA PHE A 305 15.11 11.35 17.24
C PHE A 305 14.96 12.77 17.82
N PRO A 306 15.06 12.95 19.15
CA PRO A 306 14.87 14.26 19.80
C PRO A 306 15.83 15.37 19.30
N ASN A 307 16.97 14.98 18.73
CA ASN A 307 17.92 15.90 18.08
C ASN A 307 17.45 16.42 16.70
N GLY A 308 16.23 16.09 16.28
CA GLY A 308 15.66 16.46 14.98
C GLY A 308 16.18 15.63 13.80
N VAL A 309 17.06 14.66 14.05
CA VAL A 309 17.60 13.79 13.00
C VAL A 309 16.60 12.69 12.67
N ILE A 310 16.30 12.53 11.37
CA ILE A 310 15.57 11.38 10.85
C ILE A 310 16.59 10.32 10.46
N VAL A 311 16.56 9.19 11.16
CA VAL A 311 17.39 8.03 10.83
C VAL A 311 16.58 7.11 9.93
N PRO A 312 17.02 6.83 8.68
CA PRO A 312 16.32 5.90 7.81
C PRO A 312 16.36 4.51 8.44
N ILE A 313 15.28 3.75 8.28
CA ILE A 313 15.31 2.33 8.65
C ILE A 313 16.27 1.64 7.70
N SER A 314 17.22 0.87 8.24
CA SER A 314 18.18 0.19 7.39
C SER A 314 17.47 -0.69 6.36
N GLU A 315 17.89 -0.63 5.10
CA GLU A 315 17.40 -1.51 4.02
C GLU A 315 17.44 -2.97 4.45
N LYS A 316 18.44 -3.27 5.27
CA LYS A 316 18.63 -4.52 5.95
C LYS A 316 17.43 -4.94 6.83
N ALA A 317 17.03 -4.07 7.76
CA ALA A 317 15.87 -4.33 8.61
C ALA A 317 14.55 -4.41 7.82
N CYS A 318 14.41 -3.67 6.72
CA CYS A 318 13.20 -3.68 5.88
C CYS A 318 13.09 -4.90 4.95
N HIS A 319 14.17 -5.34 4.31
CA HIS A 319 14.08 -6.32 3.21
C HIS A 319 14.38 -7.77 3.59
N TRP A 320 15.14 -8.03 4.66
CA TRP A 320 15.57 -9.41 4.99
C TRP A 320 15.07 -9.95 6.32
N ALA A 321 14.29 -9.19 7.08
CA ALA A 321 13.83 -9.63 8.39
C ALA A 321 12.35 -10.03 8.36
N THR A 322 12.07 -11.33 8.40
CA THR A 322 11.12 -11.75 9.43
C THR A 322 11.78 -11.44 10.77
N ALA A 323 11.05 -10.87 11.71
CA ALA A 323 11.61 -10.39 12.96
C ALA A 323 12.36 -11.46 13.78
N ASP A 324 12.25 -12.74 13.41
CA ASP A 324 13.00 -13.90 13.92
C ASP A 324 14.52 -13.83 13.64
N PHE A 325 14.94 -13.08 12.61
CA PHE A 325 16.35 -12.91 12.28
C PHE A 325 16.95 -11.58 12.75
N MET A 326 16.17 -10.75 13.42
CA MET A 326 16.66 -9.44 13.86
C MET A 326 17.61 -9.56 15.07
N PRO A 327 18.64 -8.69 15.12
CA PRO A 327 19.47 -8.56 16.29
C PRO A 327 18.67 -7.92 17.44
N LEU A 328 19.05 -8.23 18.66
CA LEU A 328 18.50 -7.61 19.87
C LEU A 328 18.65 -6.08 19.85
N ALA A 329 19.68 -5.57 19.18
CA ALA A 329 19.87 -4.16 18.89
C ALA A 329 18.63 -3.47 18.28
N ALA A 330 17.78 -4.21 17.54
CA ALA A 330 16.56 -3.66 16.95
C ALA A 330 15.49 -3.25 17.99
N LEU A 331 15.55 -3.81 19.20
CA LEU A 331 14.66 -3.51 20.32
C LEU A 331 15.17 -2.38 21.22
N LEU A 332 16.40 -1.90 21.00
CA LEU A 332 17.01 -0.85 21.82
C LEU A 332 16.84 0.52 21.16
N PRO A 333 16.31 1.55 21.85
CA PRO A 333 16.17 2.88 21.27
C PRO A 333 17.53 3.59 21.21
N HIS A 334 18.19 3.55 20.06
CA HIS A 334 19.44 4.28 19.81
C HIS A 334 19.49 4.81 18.38
N SER A 335 20.28 5.86 18.13
CA SER A 335 20.35 6.55 16.83
C SER A 335 21.10 5.78 15.73
N GLY A 336 21.44 4.51 15.96
CA GLY A 336 22.06 3.65 14.95
C GLY A 336 21.00 2.92 14.12
N GLY A 337 21.41 2.29 13.03
CA GLY A 337 20.49 1.70 12.04
C GLY A 337 19.60 0.57 12.55
N TRP A 338 19.91 -0.04 13.69
CA TRP A 338 19.06 -1.04 14.36
C TRP A 338 18.04 -0.39 15.29
N GLY A 339 18.46 0.56 16.13
CA GLY A 339 17.57 1.19 17.10
C GLY A 339 16.50 2.10 16.49
N SER A 340 16.65 2.50 15.22
CA SER A 340 15.58 3.13 14.47
C SER A 340 14.36 2.23 14.28
N CYS A 341 14.49 0.90 14.38
CA CYS A 341 13.39 -0.04 14.15
C CYS A 341 12.29 0.12 15.22
N ILE A 342 12.63 -0.05 16.51
CA ILE A 342 11.67 0.11 17.60
C ILE A 342 11.15 1.54 17.71
N VAL A 343 12.01 2.54 17.53
CA VAL A 343 11.61 3.96 17.61
C VAL A 343 10.62 4.31 16.50
N GLY A 344 10.92 3.95 15.25
CA GLY A 344 10.05 4.20 14.11
C GLY A 344 8.70 3.49 14.25
N LEU A 345 8.71 2.23 14.74
CA LEU A 345 7.49 1.46 14.96
C LEU A 345 6.60 2.09 16.05
N VAL A 346 7.17 2.46 17.20
CA VAL A 346 6.42 3.11 18.29
C VAL A 346 5.85 4.45 17.81
N GLN A 347 6.65 5.26 17.11
CA GLN A 347 6.21 6.53 16.55
C GLN A 347 5.05 6.36 15.56
N LEU A 348 5.13 5.37 14.69
CA LEU A 348 4.07 5.06 13.74
C LEU A 348 2.73 4.74 14.44
N LEU A 349 2.78 3.92 15.49
CA LEU A 349 1.58 3.54 16.25
C LEU A 349 1.01 4.73 17.03
N MET A 350 1.88 5.57 17.62
CA MET A 350 1.45 6.79 18.29
C MET A 350 0.85 7.82 17.33
N GLU A 351 1.45 8.02 16.16
CA GLU A 351 0.92 8.91 15.12
C GLU A 351 -0.48 8.45 14.68
N ALA A 352 -0.68 7.14 14.52
CA ALA A 352 -1.98 6.55 14.22
C ALA A 352 -3.00 6.84 15.33
N GLN A 353 -2.63 6.61 16.60
CA GLN A 353 -3.48 6.89 17.76
C GLN A 353 -3.86 8.37 17.84
N ASN A 354 -2.86 9.26 17.79
CA ASN A 354 -3.06 10.70 17.93
C ASN A 354 -3.91 11.25 16.79
N SER A 355 -3.70 10.79 15.55
CA SER A 355 -4.53 11.19 14.42
C SER A 355 -6.02 10.87 14.61
N VAL A 356 -6.34 9.71 15.22
CA VAL A 356 -7.73 9.33 15.52
C VAL A 356 -8.30 10.15 16.67
N LEU A 357 -7.51 10.38 17.73
CA LEU A 357 -7.91 11.21 18.87
C LEU A 357 -8.20 12.66 18.44
N GLU A 358 -7.31 13.26 17.66
CA GLU A 358 -7.50 14.59 17.07
C GLU A 358 -8.78 14.65 16.23
N ALA A 359 -9.00 13.66 15.35
CA ALA A 359 -10.19 13.61 14.51
C ALA A 359 -11.50 13.37 15.31
N SER A 360 -11.41 12.73 16.46
CA SER A 360 -12.55 12.53 17.37
C SER A 360 -12.94 13.79 18.16
N GLY A 361 -12.07 14.80 18.21
CA GLY A 361 -12.24 15.99 19.06
C GLY A 361 -12.04 15.71 20.55
N ILE A 362 -11.48 14.56 20.93
CA ILE A 362 -11.12 14.23 22.30
C ILE A 362 -9.77 14.90 22.61
N GLN A 363 -9.74 15.84 23.55
CA GLN A 363 -8.49 16.39 24.07
C GLN A 363 -7.86 15.37 25.02
N CYS A 364 -6.68 14.87 24.66
CA CYS A 364 -5.83 14.11 25.57
C CYS A 364 -4.62 14.96 25.93
N ASP A 365 -4.24 14.97 27.22
CA ASP A 365 -3.02 15.63 27.67
C ASP A 365 -1.79 14.97 27.01
N GLU A 366 -0.83 15.77 26.55
CA GLU A 366 0.40 15.28 25.92
C GLU A 366 1.17 14.36 26.88
N ILE A 367 1.40 13.11 26.47
CA ILE A 367 2.29 12.18 27.18
C ILE A 367 3.67 12.28 26.52
N ASP A 368 4.59 12.97 27.19
CA ASP A 368 5.98 13.09 26.80
C ASP A 368 6.75 11.83 27.23
N ILE A 369 7.22 11.05 26.25
CA ILE A 369 7.93 9.77 26.46
C ILE A 369 9.40 10.01 26.88
N CYS A 370 9.87 11.26 26.84
CA CYS A 370 11.25 11.59 27.19
C CYS A 370 11.45 11.95 28.68
N GLN A 371 10.43 11.80 29.54
CA GLN A 371 10.56 11.95 31.00
C GLN A 371 10.75 10.62 31.73
#